data_AF-A0AA87LXN4-F1
#
_entry.id   AF-A0AA87LXN4-F1
#
_cell.length_a   1.000
_cell.length_b   1.000
_cell.length_c   1.000
_cell.angle_alpha   90.00
_cell.angle_beta   90.00
_cell.angle_gamma   90.00
#
_symmetry.space_group_name_H-M   'P 1'
#
loop_
_entity.id
_entity.type
_entity.pdbx_description
1 polymer ?
#
loop_
_entity_poly.entity_id
_entity_poly.type
_entity_poly.pdbx_seq_one_letter_code
_entity_poly.pdbx_strand_id
1 'polypeptide(L)'
;MPSVRLTQRALRDLERMRQFLQPKNAASAKKASTKIIQTIQMLSNQPDMGRPVEDLHQGLRELIVKFGRDGYVVLYRYIGDEVLIAAIRHGREDGYK
;
A
#
# COMPACT_ATOMS: atom_id res chain seq x y z
N MET A 1 -6.60 9.57 -16.54
CA MET A 1 -6.63 9.09 -15.14
C MET A 1 -5.81 7.82 -15.15
N PRO A 2 -4.64 7.79 -14.49
CA PRO A 2 -3.78 6.62 -14.56
C PRO A 2 -4.49 5.37 -14.06
N SER A 3 -4.28 4.27 -14.79
CA SER A 3 -4.77 2.97 -14.35
C SER A 3 -3.95 2.50 -13.14
N VAL A 4 -4.59 1.84 -12.18
CA VAL A 4 -3.91 1.32 -10.99
C VAL A 4 -3.78 -0.19 -11.09
N ARG A 5 -2.55 -0.69 -11.06
CA ARG A 5 -2.24 -2.13 -11.12
C ARG A 5 -1.51 -2.59 -9.88
N LEU A 6 -1.88 -3.77 -9.38
CA LEU A 6 -1.17 -4.42 -8.29
C LEU A 6 -0.23 -5.48 -8.86
N THR A 7 1.01 -5.47 -8.39
CA THR A 7 1.92 -6.58 -8.64
C THR A 7 1.47 -7.84 -7.88
N GLN A 8 1.95 -9.01 -8.32
CA GLN A 8 1.76 -10.27 -7.60
C GLN A 8 2.25 -10.20 -6.15
N ARG A 9 3.31 -9.42 -5.88
CA ARG A 9 3.80 -9.18 -4.52
C ARG A 9 2.78 -8.41 -3.69
N ALA A 10 2.26 -7.29 -4.21
CA ALA A 10 1.26 -6.48 -3.52
C ALA A 10 -0.04 -7.27 -3.23
N LEU A 11 -0.45 -8.18 -4.12
CA LEU A 11 -1.58 -9.07 -3.88
C LEU A 11 -1.33 -10.02 -2.70
N ARG A 12 -0.15 -10.65 -2.64
CA ARG A 12 0.25 -11.49 -1.50
C ARG A 12 0.35 -10.72 -0.20
N ASP A 13 0.82 -9.47 -0.26
CA ASP A 13 0.89 -8.59 0.92
C ASP A 13 -0.50 -8.32 1.51
N LEU A 14 -1.51 -8.05 0.67
CA LEU A 14 -2.90 -7.88 1.11
C LEU A 14 -3.46 -9.15 1.74
N GLU A 15 -3.16 -10.31 1.16
CA GLU A 15 -3.57 -11.60 1.71
C GLU A 15 -2.93 -11.87 3.07
N ARG A 16 -1.61 -11.68 3.20
CA ARG A 16 -0.86 -11.83 4.45
C ARG A 16 -1.42 -10.92 5.54
N MET A 17 -1.65 -9.64 5.23
CA MET A 17 -2.28 -8.70 6.16
C MET A 17 -3.65 -9.20 6.65
N ARG A 18 -4.49 -9.70 5.74
CA ARG A 18 -5.81 -10.22 6.09
C ARG A 18 -5.68 -11.43 7.02
N GLN A 19 -4.78 -12.36 6.71
CA GLN A 19 -4.51 -13.55 7.53
C GLN A 19 -3.95 -13.19 8.92
N PHE A 20 -3.14 -12.14 9.03
CA PHE A 20 -2.61 -11.67 10.32
C PHE A 20 -3.67 -11.02 11.21
N LEU A 21 -4.58 -10.23 10.62
CA LEU A 21 -5.62 -9.51 11.36
C LEU A 21 -6.85 -10.36 11.66
N GLN A 22 -7.21 -11.30 10.80
CA GLN A 22 -8.46 -12.05 10.90
C GLN A 22 -8.62 -12.84 12.22
N PRO A 23 -7.60 -13.55 12.74
CA PRO A 23 -7.69 -14.24 14.03
C PRO A 23 -7.80 -13.28 15.23
N LYS A 24 -7.30 -12.05 15.09
CA LYS A 24 -7.31 -11.05 16.17
C LYS A 24 -8.62 -10.28 16.21
N ASN A 25 -9.08 -9.83 15.03
CA ASN A 25 -10.31 -9.10 14.85
C ASN A 25 -10.68 -9.04 13.35
N ALA A 26 -11.66 -9.83 12.94
CA ALA A 26 -12.14 -9.87 11.55
C ALA A 26 -12.70 -8.52 11.06
N ALA A 27 -13.33 -7.73 11.94
CA ALA A 27 -13.83 -6.41 11.57
C ALA A 27 -12.67 -5.43 11.30
N SER A 28 -11.58 -5.51 12.07
CA SER A 28 -10.36 -4.73 11.83
C SER A 28 -9.68 -5.13 10.53
N ALA A 29 -9.62 -6.42 10.20
CA ALA A 29 -9.10 -6.90 8.92
C ALA A 29 -9.86 -6.27 7.74
N LYS A 30 -11.20 -6.30 7.79
CA LYS A 30 -12.05 -5.68 6.76
C LYS A 30 -11.80 -4.16 6.67
N LYS A 31 -11.77 -3.45 7.80
CA LYS A 31 -11.51 -2.00 7.83
C LYS A 31 -10.14 -1.64 7.25
N ALA A 32 -9.11 -2.41 7.55
CA ALA A 32 -7.75 -2.20 7.01
C ALA A 32 -7.75 -2.36 5.48
N SER A 33 -8.28 -3.47 4.96
CA SER A 33 -8.38 -3.72 3.52
C SER A 33 -9.16 -2.61 2.81
N THR A 34 -10.31 -2.19 3.34
CA THR A 34 -11.09 -1.09 2.76
C THR A 34 -10.28 0.21 2.70
N LYS A 35 -9.58 0.55 3.78
CA LYS A 35 -8.79 1.79 3.83
C LYS A 35 -7.64 1.79 2.82
N ILE A 36 -6.96 0.65 2.67
CA ILE A 36 -5.87 0.50 1.68
C ILE A 36 -6.43 0.60 0.26
N ILE A 37 -7.51 -0.11 -0.06
CA ILE A 37 -8.14 -0.08 -1.39
C ILE A 37 -8.57 1.35 -1.75
N GLN A 38 -9.26 2.06 -0.84
CA GLN A 38 -9.65 3.45 -1.06
C GLN A 38 -8.44 4.35 -1.30
N THR A 39 -7.34 4.12 -0.57
CA THR A 39 -6.11 4.90 -0.73
C THR A 39 -5.44 4.64 -2.06
N ILE A 40 -5.38 3.38 -2.50
CA ILE A 40 -4.88 2.98 -3.81
C ILE A 40 -5.74 3.58 -4.94
N GLN A 41 -7.07 3.63 -4.78
CA GLN A 41 -7.96 4.25 -5.76
C GLN A 41 -7.72 5.75 -5.91
N MET A 42 -7.37 6.47 -4.83
CA MET A 42 -7.03 7.90 -4.91
C MET A 42 -5.82 8.17 -5.83
N LEU A 43 -4.90 7.21 -5.97
CA LEU A 43 -3.74 7.35 -6.86
C LEU A 43 -4.11 7.48 -8.34
N SER A 44 -5.31 7.03 -8.75
CA SER A 44 -5.82 7.26 -10.11
C SER A 44 -6.13 8.73 -10.41
N ASN A 45 -6.25 9.56 -9.38
CA ASN A 45 -6.50 11.01 -9.48
C ASN A 45 -5.28 11.83 -9.03
N GLN A 46 -4.54 11.34 -8.04
CA GLN A 46 -3.43 12.04 -7.41
C GLN A 46 -2.20 11.12 -7.28
N PRO A 47 -1.57 10.74 -8.42
CA PRO A 47 -0.43 9.83 -8.40
C PRO A 47 0.79 10.41 -7.70
N ASP A 48 0.88 11.73 -7.53
CA ASP A 48 2.00 12.41 -6.85
C ASP A 48 1.83 12.52 -5.32
N MET A 49 0.74 12.02 -4.73
CA MET A 49 0.46 12.20 -3.29
C MET A 49 1.44 11.46 -2.37
N GLY A 50 2.14 10.44 -2.88
CA GLY A 50 3.16 9.71 -2.15
C GLY A 50 4.52 10.41 -2.19
N ARG A 51 5.28 10.23 -1.10
CA ARG A 51 6.62 10.80 -0.96
C ARG A 51 7.61 10.01 -1.82
N PRO A 52 8.46 10.67 -2.62
CA PRO A 52 9.57 9.99 -3.30
C PRO A 52 10.48 9.29 -2.29
N VAL A 53 10.94 8.09 -2.64
CA VAL A 53 11.98 7.39 -1.87
C VAL A 53 13.32 7.69 -2.54
N GLU A 54 14.07 8.63 -1.97
CA GLU A 54 15.29 9.21 -2.58
C GLU A 54 16.38 8.15 -2.84
N ASP A 55 16.52 7.15 -1.94
CA ASP A 55 17.55 6.12 -2.03
C ASP A 55 17.24 5.00 -3.04
N LEU A 56 16.01 4.97 -3.57
CA LEU A 56 15.62 3.96 -4.55
C LEU A 56 15.53 4.63 -5.91
N HIS A 57 16.60 4.53 -6.69
CA HIS A 57 16.84 5.10 -8.03
C HIS A 57 15.81 4.74 -9.13
N GLN A 58 14.61 4.28 -8.78
CA GLN A 58 13.58 3.75 -9.66
C GLN A 58 12.27 4.56 -9.66
N GLY A 59 12.28 5.78 -9.13
CA GLY A 59 11.07 6.61 -9.03
C GLY A 59 10.01 6.00 -8.09
N LEU A 60 10.47 5.26 -7.07
CA LEU A 60 9.57 4.64 -6.11
C LEU A 60 9.02 5.71 -5.16
N ARG A 61 7.74 5.56 -4.82
CA ARG A 61 7.04 6.43 -3.88
C ARG A 61 6.42 5.61 -2.77
N GLU A 62 6.38 6.20 -1.59
CA GLU A 62 5.70 5.66 -0.43
C GLU A 62 4.47 6.48 -0.08
N LEU A 63 3.38 5.79 0.21
CA LEU A 63 2.16 6.40 0.69
C LEU A 63 1.73 5.75 2.00
N ILE A 64 1.65 6.57 3.05
CA ILE A 64 1.27 6.12 4.39
C ILE A 64 -0.26 6.07 4.49
N VAL A 65 -0.78 4.86 4.72
CA VAL A 65 -2.17 4.60 5.04
C VAL A 65 -2.31 4.50 6.56
N LYS A 66 -2.87 5.55 7.17
CA LYS A 66 -3.11 5.58 8.62
C LYS A 66 -4.15 4.52 9.01
N PHE A 67 -3.75 3.54 9.82
CA PHE A 67 -4.62 2.51 10.39
C PHE A 67 -4.02 1.94 11.67
N GLY A 68 -4.80 1.89 12.76
CA GLY A 68 -4.29 1.43 14.05
C GLY A 68 -3.10 2.28 14.54
N ARG A 69 -2.18 1.65 15.26
CA ARG A 69 -0.99 2.31 15.83
C ARG A 69 0.12 2.52 14.78
N ASP A 70 0.34 1.53 13.93
CA ASP A 70 1.55 1.44 13.10
C ASP A 70 1.31 1.77 11.62
N GLY A 71 0.06 1.76 11.16
CA GLY A 71 -0.30 2.04 9.77
C GLY A 71 0.24 1.04 8.75
N TYR A 72 -0.01 1.36 7.49
CA TYR A 72 0.53 0.64 6.33
C TYR A 72 1.28 1.60 5.42
N VAL A 73 2.26 1.07 4.71
CA VAL A 73 2.99 1.76 3.65
C VAL A 73 2.68 1.09 2.33
N VAL A 74 2.13 1.86 1.39
CA VAL A 74 1.94 1.45 0.00
C VAL A 74 3.14 1.94 -0.79
N LEU A 75 3.94 1.02 -1.33
CA LEU A 75 5.03 1.34 -2.24
C LEU A 75 4.52 1.23 -3.67
N TYR A 76 4.72 2.30 -4.45
CA TYR A 76 4.25 2.34 -5.82
C TYR A 76 5.18 3.13 -6.73
N ARG A 77 5.01 2.96 -8.04
CA ARG A 77 5.63 3.78 -9.08
C ARG A 77 4.55 4.42 -9.92
N TYR A 78 4.80 5.63 -10.37
CA TYR A 78 3.99 6.30 -11.39
C TYR A 78 4.80 6.34 -12.69
N ILE A 79 4.36 5.58 -13.69
CA ILE A 79 5.09 5.37 -14.96
C ILE A 79 4.12 5.60 -16.11
N GLY A 80 4.34 6.65 -16.91
CA GLY A 80 3.40 7.02 -17.99
C GLY A 80 2.02 7.34 -17.43
N ASP A 81 1.01 6.56 -17.83
CA ASP A 81 -0.37 6.66 -17.32
C ASP A 81 -0.76 5.43 -16.46
N GLU A 82 0.22 4.85 -15.75
CA GLU A 82 0.02 3.71 -14.85
C GLU A 82 0.63 3.94 -13.47
N VAL A 83 -0.16 3.64 -12.44
CA VAL A 83 0.29 3.51 -11.06
C VAL A 83 0.47 2.02 -10.75
N LEU A 84 1.71 1.60 -10.57
CA LEU A 84 2.05 0.22 -10.25
C LEU A 84 2.34 0.06 -8.75
N ILE A 85 1.46 -0.64 -8.03
CA ILE A 85 1.64 -0.96 -6.62
C ILE A 85 2.64 -2.12 -6.49
N ALA A 86 3.83 -1.79 -5.99
CA ALA A 86 4.96 -2.71 -5.87
C ALA A 86 4.89 -3.59 -4.61
N ALA A 87 4.47 -3.02 -3.49
CA ALA A 87 4.34 -3.74 -2.22
C ALA A 87 3.41 -2.99 -1.26
N ILE A 88 2.84 -3.72 -0.30
CA ILE A 88 2.06 -3.17 0.80
C ILE A 88 2.65 -3.71 2.10
N ARG A 89 3.14 -2.83 2.97
CA ARG A 89 3.85 -3.22 4.18
C ARG A 89 3.12 -2.72 5.40
N HIS A 90 3.04 -3.52 6.44
CA HIS A 90 2.59 -3.08 7.76
C HIS A 90 3.80 -2.61 8.57
N GLY A 91 3.67 -1.52 9.32
CA GLY A 91 4.79 -0.93 10.09
C GLY A 91 5.47 -1.89 11.07
N ARG A 92 4.79 -2.98 11.49
CA ARG A 92 5.36 -4.02 12.38
C ARG A 92 5.71 -5.35 11.72
N GLU A 93 5.28 -5.60 10.48
CA GLU A 93 5.28 -6.96 9.92
C GLU A 93 6.55 -7.27 9.09
N ASP A 94 7.34 -6.26 8.72
CA ASP A 94 8.56 -6.43 7.90
C ASP A 94 9.76 -5.60 8.41
N GLY A 95 10.00 -5.53 9.73
CA GLY A 95 11.31 -5.15 10.28
C GLY A 95 11.91 -3.82 9.80
N TYR A 96 11.10 -2.83 9.42
CA TYR A 96 11.58 -1.49 9.09
C TYR A 96 12.01 -0.77 10.37
N LYS A 97 13.32 -0.71 10.58
CA LYS A 97 13.99 0.38 11.28
C LYS A 97 14.32 1.47 10.27
#